data_AF-A0A6N6WB09-F1
#
_entry.id   AF-A0A6N6WB09-F1
#
_cell.length_a   1.000
_cell.length_b   1.000
_cell.length_c   1.000
_cell.angle_alpha   90.00
_cell.angle_beta   90.00
_cell.angle_gamma   90.00
#
_symmetry.space_group_name_H-M   'P 1'
#
loop_
_entity.id
_entity.type
_entity.pdbx_description
1 polymer ?
#
loop_
_entity_poly.entity_id
_entity_poly.type
_entity_poly.pdbx_seq_one_letter_code
_entity_poly.pdbx_strand_id
1 'polypeptide(L)'
;MQTSQMVKQATPEQQARALQAVELGIRWIAGKTSFDEIKQQLGSPKRTWRFDFKKESGFAYYSDIATLKFTLAEDYPSDKEASALSFQLEFNDGVSTRIRKEDYETRLGLHRLVEGESIDGTRTESLRYFNPWVIDPTSSPDGVTFAYRLPMPVDSPYDVYVNVDYEAKFEHDGPEFASLQSPVDLRRIEVRRSYLTLQELEQRRLAKRQKYGMMNLCTGMLCPETGLWEGWSENGATDKSFIRAGARFDEVSLHTWEPGVREQWVNGKWIWLGP
;
A
#
# COMPACT_ATOMS: atom_id res chain seq x y z
N MET A 1 28.98 36.28 8.13
CA MET A 1 28.54 35.78 9.45
C MET A 1 27.36 34.85 9.20
N GLN A 2 27.57 33.54 9.24
CA GLN A 2 26.48 32.56 9.26
C GLN A 2 25.88 32.58 10.66
N THR A 3 24.64 33.04 10.78
CA THR A 3 23.83 32.81 11.96
C THR A 3 23.73 31.30 12.12
N SER A 4 24.42 30.73 13.11
CA SER A 4 24.18 29.34 13.54
C SER A 4 22.73 29.30 14.00
N GLN A 5 21.85 28.86 13.12
CA GLN A 5 20.45 28.61 13.43
C GLN A 5 20.46 27.57 14.55
N MET A 6 19.95 27.91 15.74
CA MET A 6 19.93 26.97 16.86
C MET A 6 19.15 25.73 16.43
N VAL A 7 19.86 24.60 16.30
CA VAL A 7 19.23 23.32 16.01
C VAL A 7 18.43 22.91 17.24
N LYS A 8 17.10 22.85 17.12
CA LYS A 8 16.21 22.38 18.17
C LYS A 8 16.19 20.86 18.13
N GLN A 9 16.61 20.22 19.21
CA GLN A 9 16.50 18.76 19.32
C GLN A 9 15.07 18.37 19.70
N ALA A 10 14.47 17.45 18.95
CA ALA A 10 13.18 16.88 19.29
C ALA A 10 13.28 16.00 20.54
N THR A 11 12.36 16.15 21.49
CA THR A 11 12.31 15.30 22.69
C THR A 11 11.78 13.91 22.33
N PRO A 12 12.04 12.88 23.16
CA PRO A 12 11.48 11.54 22.97
C PRO A 12 9.95 11.52 22.83
N GLU A 13 9.24 12.35 23.60
CA GLU A 13 7.79 12.46 23.52
C GLU A 13 7.33 13.03 22.17
N GLN A 14 8.07 14.01 21.65
CA GLN A 14 7.79 14.60 20.34
C GLN A 14 8.05 13.61 19.20
N GLN A 15 9.16 12.85 19.28
CA GLN A 15 9.46 11.77 18.35
C GLN A 15 8.37 10.70 18.37
N ALA A 16 7.95 10.27 19.56
CA ALA A 16 6.91 9.25 19.73
C ALA A 16 5.57 9.71 19.14
N ARG A 17 5.16 10.98 19.37
CA ARG A 17 3.95 11.56 18.79
C ARG A 17 4.02 11.66 17.26
N ALA A 18 5.17 12.02 16.71
CA ALA A 18 5.36 12.06 15.26
C ALA A 18 5.20 10.67 14.64
N LEU A 19 5.79 9.62 15.24
CA LEU A 19 5.62 8.24 14.77
C LEU A 19 4.19 7.73 14.94
N GLN A 20 3.48 8.11 16.02
CA GLN A 20 2.06 7.81 16.17
C GLN A 20 1.21 8.44 15.06
N ALA A 21 1.52 9.69 14.68
CA ALA A 21 0.83 10.34 13.57
C ALA A 21 1.08 9.61 12.24
N VAL A 22 2.28 9.05 12.04
CA VAL A 22 2.61 8.23 10.86
C VAL A 22 1.81 6.94 10.86
N GLU A 23 1.65 6.27 12.00
CA GLU A 23 0.80 5.07 12.13
C GLU A 23 -0.65 5.37 11.73
N LEU A 24 -1.19 6.52 12.15
CA LEU A 24 -2.53 6.97 11.75
C LEU A 24 -2.61 7.23 10.25
N GLY A 25 -1.61 7.92 9.68
CA GLY A 25 -1.51 8.16 8.24
C GLY A 25 -1.44 6.87 7.43
N ILE A 26 -0.66 5.89 7.88
CA ILE A 26 -0.55 4.56 7.26
C ILE A 26 -1.88 3.80 7.35
N ARG A 27 -2.55 3.79 8.49
CA ARG A 27 -3.87 3.15 8.62
C ARG A 27 -4.87 3.76 7.66
N TRP A 28 -4.87 5.09 7.52
CA TRP A 28 -5.76 5.80 6.61
C TRP A 28 -5.45 5.50 5.15
N ILE A 29 -4.17 5.58 4.74
CA ILE A 29 -3.74 5.18 3.40
C ILE A 29 -4.02 3.69 3.14
N ALA A 30 -3.96 2.82 4.13
CA ALA A 30 -4.31 1.41 3.96
C ALA A 30 -5.83 1.15 3.87
N GLY A 31 -6.68 2.18 3.99
CA GLY A 31 -8.15 2.04 4.00
C GLY A 31 -8.70 1.50 5.32
N LYS A 32 -7.91 1.43 6.39
CA LYS A 32 -8.31 0.88 7.69
C LYS A 32 -9.00 1.89 8.62
N THR A 33 -9.10 3.15 8.18
CA THR A 33 -9.76 4.25 8.90
C THR A 33 -10.15 5.32 7.90
N SER A 34 -11.18 6.10 8.21
CA SER A 34 -11.67 7.20 7.38
C SER A 34 -10.95 8.52 7.68
N PHE A 35 -11.04 9.49 6.78
CA PHE A 35 -10.50 10.82 7.05
C PHE A 35 -11.28 11.58 8.14
N ASP A 36 -12.54 11.24 8.36
CA ASP A 36 -13.33 11.80 9.45
C ASP A 36 -12.82 11.32 10.82
N GLU A 37 -12.45 10.05 10.94
CA GLU A 37 -11.80 9.52 12.14
C GLU A 37 -10.43 10.16 12.39
N ILE A 38 -9.67 10.48 11.33
CA ILE A 38 -8.43 11.27 11.45
C ILE A 38 -8.72 12.66 12.04
N LYS A 39 -9.75 13.35 11.56
CA LYS A 39 -10.17 14.65 12.10
C LYS A 39 -10.65 14.57 13.55
N GLN A 40 -11.29 13.47 13.95
CA GLN A 40 -11.66 13.26 15.36
C GLN A 40 -10.43 13.10 16.27
N GLN A 41 -9.39 12.41 15.79
CA GLN A 41 -8.19 12.15 16.58
C GLN A 41 -7.20 13.31 16.61
N LEU A 42 -7.02 14.01 15.48
CA LEU A 42 -6.07 15.13 15.35
C LEU A 42 -6.71 16.51 15.53
N GLY A 43 -8.04 16.57 15.61
CA GLY A 43 -8.81 17.81 15.60
C GLY A 43 -9.00 18.36 14.17
N SER A 44 -9.37 19.64 14.08
CA SER A 44 -9.55 20.28 12.78
C SER A 44 -8.22 20.63 12.11
N PRO A 45 -8.09 20.40 10.78
CA PRO A 45 -6.95 20.87 9.99
C PRO A 45 -6.71 22.37 10.19
N LYS A 46 -5.44 22.77 10.24
CA LYS A 46 -5.04 24.18 10.37
C LYS A 46 -5.01 24.89 9.02
N ARG A 47 -4.85 24.14 7.93
CA ARG A 47 -4.91 24.66 6.57
C ARG A 47 -5.57 23.63 5.66
N THR A 48 -6.36 24.12 4.72
CA THR A 48 -6.95 23.33 3.63
C THR A 48 -6.65 24.00 2.30
N TRP A 49 -6.50 23.21 1.25
CA TRP A 49 -6.34 23.71 -0.12
C TRP A 49 -6.98 22.75 -1.11
N ARG A 50 -7.22 23.24 -2.32
CA ARG A 50 -7.79 22.48 -3.42
C ARG A 50 -6.94 22.69 -4.66
N PHE A 51 -6.70 21.61 -5.40
CA PHE A 51 -6.04 21.61 -6.69
C PHE A 51 -7.04 21.20 -7.77
N ASP A 52 -7.80 22.16 -8.28
CA ASP A 52 -8.90 21.91 -9.22
C ASP A 52 -8.47 21.11 -10.46
N PHE A 53 -7.27 21.37 -10.98
CA PHE A 53 -6.75 20.67 -12.16
C PHE A 53 -6.42 19.20 -11.92
N LYS A 54 -6.07 18.83 -10.67
CA LYS A 54 -5.85 17.43 -10.27
C LYS A 54 -7.09 16.81 -9.65
N LYS A 55 -8.10 17.63 -9.32
CA LYS A 55 -9.27 17.22 -8.54
C LYS A 55 -8.84 16.61 -7.22
N GLU A 56 -8.02 17.37 -6.49
CA GLU A 56 -7.45 16.95 -5.20
C GLU A 56 -7.73 18.01 -4.13
N SER A 57 -8.04 17.55 -2.93
CA SER A 57 -8.15 18.36 -1.73
C SER A 57 -7.03 17.99 -0.76
N GLY A 58 -6.40 18.98 -0.16
CA GLY A 58 -5.31 18.79 0.80
C GLY A 58 -5.57 19.45 2.15
N PHE A 59 -5.06 18.82 3.20
CA PHE A 59 -5.29 19.18 4.59
C PHE A 59 -3.98 19.13 5.35
N ALA A 60 -3.63 20.20 6.07
CA ALA A 60 -2.43 20.25 6.89
C ALA A 60 -2.71 20.48 8.37
N TYR A 61 -1.91 19.81 9.18
CA TYR A 61 -1.83 19.96 10.63
C TYR A 61 -0.42 20.39 10.98
N TYR A 62 -0.29 21.35 11.89
CA TYR A 62 1.00 21.88 12.32
C TYR A 62 1.24 21.53 13.78
N SER A 63 2.48 21.13 14.06
CA SER A 63 3.03 21.01 15.40
C SER A 63 4.25 21.92 15.52
N ASP A 64 4.86 21.95 16.70
CA ASP A 64 6.04 22.76 16.98
C ASP A 64 7.34 22.19 16.38
N ILE A 65 7.29 20.97 15.82
CA ILE A 65 8.45 20.31 15.20
C ILE A 65 8.20 19.76 13.81
N ALA A 66 6.93 19.62 13.39
CA ALA A 66 6.58 18.97 12.13
C ALA A 66 5.23 19.40 11.58
N THR A 67 5.06 19.19 10.28
CA THR A 67 3.81 19.35 9.53
C THR A 67 3.32 17.99 9.05
N LEU A 68 2.03 17.73 9.21
CA LEU A 68 1.33 16.60 8.59
C LEU A 68 0.52 17.11 7.41
N LYS A 69 0.52 16.39 6.29
CA LYS A 69 -0.30 16.69 5.11
C LYS A 69 -1.07 15.44 4.69
N PHE A 70 -2.34 15.60 4.39
CA PHE A 70 -3.22 14.56 3.87
C PHE A 70 -3.78 15.04 2.53
N THR A 71 -3.71 14.21 1.50
CA THR A 71 -4.20 14.53 0.15
C THR A 71 -5.26 13.53 -0.26
N LEU A 72 -6.40 14.05 -0.71
CA LEU A 72 -7.57 13.30 -1.12
C LEU A 72 -7.92 13.62 -2.57
N ALA A 73 -8.31 12.61 -3.35
CA ALA A 73 -8.98 12.81 -4.63
C ALA A 73 -10.42 13.30 -4.40
N GLU A 74 -10.93 14.14 -5.27
CA GLU A 74 -12.34 14.57 -5.28
C GLU A 74 -13.20 13.66 -6.17
N ASP A 75 -12.50 13.01 -7.11
CA ASP A 75 -12.94 12.20 -8.26
C ASP A 75 -13.73 10.88 -8.09
N TYR A 76 -13.45 10.15 -7.02
CA TYR A 76 -13.52 8.68 -7.06
C TYR A 76 -14.86 8.18 -6.53
N PRO A 77 -15.53 7.18 -7.17
CA PRO A 77 -16.92 6.85 -6.90
C PRO A 77 -17.19 6.60 -5.41
N SER A 78 -18.19 7.33 -4.92
CA SER A 78 -18.61 7.58 -3.53
C SER A 78 -19.00 6.36 -2.69
N ASP A 79 -18.83 5.14 -3.19
CA ASP A 79 -19.44 3.95 -2.57
C ASP A 79 -18.45 3.02 -1.86
N LYS A 80 -17.13 3.30 -1.85
CA LYS A 80 -16.17 2.55 -1.03
C LYS A 80 -14.97 3.40 -0.63
N GLU A 81 -14.89 3.84 0.64
CA GLU A 81 -13.64 4.28 1.30
C GLU A 81 -12.75 5.26 0.48
N ALA A 82 -13.36 5.97 -0.46
CA ALA A 82 -12.67 6.53 -1.61
C ALA A 82 -12.05 7.87 -1.25
N SER A 83 -10.78 8.03 -1.65
CA SER A 83 -10.09 9.29 -1.97
C SER A 83 -8.68 9.43 -1.41
N ALA A 84 -8.19 8.61 -0.48
CA ALA A 84 -6.83 8.79 0.02
C ALA A 84 -5.79 8.67 -1.13
N LEU A 85 -4.92 9.67 -1.27
CA LEU A 85 -3.85 9.68 -2.27
C LEU A 85 -2.48 9.61 -1.61
N SER A 86 -2.23 10.51 -0.66
CA SER A 86 -0.98 10.56 0.07
C SER A 86 -1.14 11.11 1.48
N PHE A 87 -0.26 10.64 2.36
CA PHE A 87 0.01 11.21 3.67
C PHE A 87 1.48 11.59 3.73
N GLN A 88 1.81 12.71 4.36
CA GLN A 88 3.17 13.16 4.56
C GLN A 88 3.37 13.67 5.98
N LEU A 89 4.45 13.24 6.63
CA LEU A 89 5.04 13.89 7.80
C LEU A 89 6.33 14.58 7.33
N GLU A 90 6.50 15.85 7.67
CA GLU A 90 7.68 16.65 7.33
C GLU A 90 8.14 17.43 8.57
N PHE A 91 9.35 17.17 9.05
CA PHE A 91 9.92 17.91 10.17
C PHE A 91 10.36 19.30 9.71
N ASN A 92 10.15 20.30 10.56
CA ASN A 92 10.50 21.68 10.26
C ASN A 92 12.03 21.83 10.15
N ASP A 93 12.47 22.79 9.32
CA ASP A 93 13.87 23.14 9.21
C ASP A 93 14.47 23.51 10.58
N GLY A 94 15.71 23.06 10.82
CA GLY A 94 16.41 23.29 12.09
C GLY A 94 15.99 22.37 13.23
N VAL A 95 15.11 21.38 13.01
CA VAL A 95 14.83 20.32 13.99
C VAL A 95 15.77 19.14 13.79
N SER A 96 16.49 18.69 14.82
CA SER A 96 17.18 17.38 14.80
C SER A 96 16.30 16.34 15.48
N THR A 97 15.97 15.28 14.73
CA THR A 97 14.97 14.29 15.18
C THR A 97 15.60 13.13 15.92
N ARG A 98 16.84 12.75 15.60
CA ARG A 98 17.52 11.57 16.19
C ARG A 98 16.74 10.24 16.04
N ILE A 99 15.77 10.18 15.13
CA ILE A 99 15.00 8.98 14.82
C ILE A 99 15.78 8.18 13.78
N ARG A 100 16.07 6.91 14.05
CA ARG A 100 16.76 6.00 13.12
C ARG A 100 15.77 5.12 12.37
N LYS A 101 16.22 4.49 11.29
CA LYS A 101 15.41 3.59 10.46
C LYS A 101 14.88 2.40 11.26
N GLU A 102 15.70 1.83 12.13
CA GLU A 102 15.33 0.71 12.99
C GLU A 102 14.21 1.06 13.98
N ASP A 103 14.07 2.34 14.33
CA ASP A 103 13.07 2.80 15.31
C ASP A 103 11.63 2.79 14.72
N TYR A 104 11.49 2.82 13.39
CA TYR A 104 10.18 2.80 12.73
C TYR A 104 9.92 1.56 11.86
N GLU A 105 10.94 0.92 11.25
CA GLU A 105 10.72 -0.13 10.24
C GLU A 105 9.85 -1.28 10.75
N THR A 106 10.20 -1.85 11.90
CA THR A 106 9.44 -2.95 12.52
C THR A 106 8.08 -2.47 13.03
N ARG A 107 8.05 -1.27 13.61
CA ARG A 107 6.84 -0.68 14.21
C ARG A 107 5.75 -0.43 13.16
N LEU A 108 6.15 0.02 11.97
CA LEU A 108 5.24 0.38 10.89
C LEU A 108 4.92 -0.80 9.94
N GLY A 109 5.55 -1.96 10.15
CA GLY A 109 5.33 -3.15 9.32
C GLY A 109 5.75 -2.96 7.85
N LEU A 110 6.81 -2.20 7.62
CA LEU A 110 7.28 -1.85 6.28
C LEU A 110 8.17 -2.95 5.70
N HIS A 111 8.03 -3.19 4.40
CA HIS A 111 8.88 -4.08 3.64
C HIS A 111 9.83 -3.28 2.75
N ARG A 112 11.14 -3.48 2.91
CA ARG A 112 12.17 -2.79 2.11
C ARG A 112 12.03 -3.19 0.64
N LEU A 113 12.11 -2.22 -0.29
CA LEU A 113 12.01 -2.54 -1.71
C LEU A 113 13.23 -3.31 -2.21
N VAL A 114 12.98 -4.39 -2.94
CA VAL A 114 14.05 -5.20 -3.56
C VAL A 114 13.77 -5.24 -5.05
N GLU A 115 14.64 -4.62 -5.85
CA GLU A 115 14.50 -4.59 -7.31
C GLU A 115 14.39 -6.03 -7.85
N GLY A 116 13.36 -6.29 -8.67
CA GLY A 116 13.04 -7.61 -9.20
C GLY A 116 12.23 -8.53 -8.28
N GLU A 117 11.99 -8.15 -7.02
CA GLU A 117 11.14 -8.92 -6.12
C GLU A 117 9.70 -8.98 -6.63
N SER A 118 9.07 -10.15 -6.52
CA SER A 118 7.66 -10.30 -6.87
C SER A 118 6.76 -9.55 -5.88
N ILE A 119 5.87 -8.71 -6.41
CA ILE A 119 4.90 -7.95 -5.62
C ILE A 119 3.72 -8.84 -5.23
N ASP A 120 3.14 -9.53 -6.23
CA ASP A 120 1.89 -10.29 -6.12
C ASP A 120 1.87 -11.56 -6.99
N GLY A 121 3.06 -12.05 -7.40
CA GLY A 121 3.20 -13.19 -8.30
C GLY A 121 3.12 -12.84 -9.79
N THR A 122 2.80 -11.58 -10.14
CA THR A 122 2.74 -11.11 -11.53
C THR A 122 3.64 -9.94 -11.82
N ARG A 123 3.60 -8.94 -10.94
CA ARG A 123 4.37 -7.71 -11.08
C ARG A 123 5.65 -7.83 -10.27
N THR A 124 6.69 -7.16 -10.73
CA THR A 124 7.98 -7.10 -10.08
C THR A 124 8.29 -5.68 -9.66
N GLU A 125 8.94 -5.53 -8.51
CA GLU A 125 9.40 -4.24 -8.04
C GLU A 125 10.47 -3.68 -8.98
N SER A 126 10.34 -2.40 -9.34
CA SER A 126 11.31 -1.68 -10.18
C SER A 126 12.07 -0.60 -9.43
N LEU A 127 11.60 -0.25 -8.23
CA LEU A 127 12.22 0.74 -7.37
C LEU A 127 13.27 0.11 -6.47
N ARG A 128 14.22 0.94 -6.03
CA ARG A 128 15.31 0.54 -5.16
C ARG A 128 15.06 1.00 -3.73
N TYR A 129 15.46 0.19 -2.76
CA TYR A 129 15.43 0.56 -1.35
C TYR A 129 16.21 1.84 -1.05
N PHE A 130 17.42 1.97 -1.57
CA PHE A 130 18.36 3.03 -1.21
C PHE A 130 18.56 3.99 -2.37
N ASN A 131 18.15 5.25 -2.21
CA ASN A 131 18.27 6.29 -3.21
C ASN A 131 18.95 7.52 -2.59
N PRO A 132 20.24 7.74 -2.79
CA PRO A 132 20.89 9.00 -2.42
C PRO A 132 20.57 10.08 -3.45
N TRP A 133 20.44 11.33 -3.03
CA TRP A 133 20.39 12.48 -3.94
C TRP A 133 21.09 13.69 -3.36
N VAL A 134 21.46 14.57 -4.28
CA VAL A 134 21.94 15.92 -4.01
C VAL A 134 20.85 16.86 -4.54
N ILE A 135 20.16 17.58 -3.65
CA ILE A 135 19.40 18.76 -4.08
C ILE A 135 20.45 19.86 -4.21
N ASP A 136 20.44 20.56 -5.35
CA ASP A 136 21.16 21.81 -5.68
C ASP A 136 22.09 22.37 -4.57
N PRO A 137 23.40 22.64 -4.86
CA PRO A 137 24.35 23.19 -3.90
C PRO A 137 23.90 24.47 -3.16
N THR A 138 22.85 25.12 -3.64
CA THR A 138 22.31 26.37 -3.08
C THR A 138 21.10 26.19 -2.14
N SER A 139 20.52 25.00 -1.99
CA SER A 139 19.31 24.79 -1.17
C SER A 139 19.32 23.52 -0.32
N SER A 140 19.78 23.64 0.93
CA SER A 140 19.67 22.63 2.03
C SER A 140 20.25 21.23 1.75
N PRO A 141 20.64 20.48 2.79
CA PRO A 141 21.68 19.47 2.66
C PRO A 141 21.25 18.25 1.86
N ASP A 142 22.25 17.67 1.21
CA ASP A 142 22.36 16.27 0.81
C ASP A 142 21.47 15.30 1.57
N GLY A 143 20.91 14.30 0.90
CA GLY A 143 19.94 13.40 1.53
C GLY A 143 19.88 12.00 0.95
N VAL A 144 19.09 11.16 1.62
CA VAL A 144 18.86 9.77 1.23
C VAL A 144 17.45 9.32 1.55
N THR A 145 16.81 8.62 0.60
CA THR A 145 15.46 8.02 0.74
C THR A 145 15.72 6.56 0.94
N PHE A 146 15.08 6.04 1.96
CA PHE A 146 14.77 4.63 2.08
C PHE A 146 13.35 4.40 1.60
N ALA A 147 13.19 3.63 0.54
CA ALA A 147 11.91 3.32 -0.07
C ALA A 147 11.41 1.96 0.41
N TYR A 148 10.14 1.90 0.76
CA TYR A 148 9.46 0.71 1.26
C TYR A 148 8.12 0.54 0.56
N ARG A 149 7.57 -0.66 0.70
CA ARG A 149 6.14 -0.91 0.49
C ARG A 149 5.49 -1.29 1.81
N LEU A 150 4.24 -0.89 1.98
CA LEU A 150 3.37 -1.48 2.99
C LEU A 150 2.71 -2.72 2.38
N PRO A 151 2.87 -3.93 2.96
CA PRO A 151 2.19 -5.12 2.47
C PRO A 151 0.67 -4.94 2.48
N MET A 152 0.06 -5.04 1.30
CA MET A 152 -1.39 -4.90 1.12
C MET A 152 -2.07 -6.26 0.94
N PRO A 153 -3.37 -6.37 1.25
CA PRO A 153 -4.16 -7.53 0.87
C PRO A 153 -4.03 -7.81 -0.63
N VAL A 154 -4.03 -9.10 -0.96
CA VAL A 154 -3.75 -9.60 -2.32
C VAL A 154 -4.79 -9.11 -3.34
N ASP A 155 -5.96 -8.66 -2.91
CA ASP A 155 -7.05 -8.08 -3.70
C ASP A 155 -7.11 -6.55 -3.68
N SER A 156 -6.21 -5.86 -2.97
CA SER A 156 -6.15 -4.39 -2.91
C SER A 156 -6.09 -3.77 -4.32
N PRO A 157 -6.86 -2.73 -4.65
CA PRO A 157 -6.82 -2.09 -5.95
C PRO A 157 -5.63 -1.12 -6.13
N TYR A 158 -4.78 -1.01 -5.12
CA TYR A 158 -3.60 -0.15 -5.10
C TYR A 158 -2.49 -0.79 -4.27
N ASP A 159 -1.25 -0.43 -4.59
CA ASP A 159 -0.10 -0.63 -3.72
C ASP A 159 0.12 0.63 -2.87
N VAL A 160 0.86 0.48 -1.77
CA VAL A 160 1.22 1.59 -0.89
C VAL A 160 2.74 1.65 -0.78
N TYR A 161 3.31 2.76 -1.22
CA TYR A 161 4.73 3.03 -1.13
C TYR A 161 5.01 4.04 -0.02
N VAL A 162 6.14 3.86 0.65
CA VAL A 162 6.62 4.74 1.72
C VAL A 162 8.04 5.16 1.41
N ASN A 163 8.26 6.47 1.26
CA ASN A 163 9.58 7.05 1.14
C ASN A 163 9.95 7.72 2.45
N VAL A 164 11.14 7.41 2.97
CA VAL A 164 11.64 7.97 4.21
C VAL A 164 12.95 8.68 3.97
N ASP A 165 12.95 10.00 4.14
CA ASP A 165 14.06 10.86 3.78
C ASP A 165 14.82 11.29 5.01
N TYR A 166 16.14 11.21 4.91
CA TYR A 166 17.08 11.64 5.92
C TYR A 166 17.98 12.75 5.40
N GLU A 167 18.38 13.61 6.32
CA GLU A 167 19.54 14.48 6.08
C GLU A 167 20.81 13.62 6.08
N ALA A 168 21.63 13.84 5.06
CA ALA A 168 22.99 13.37 4.97
C ALA A 168 23.95 14.56 5.08
N LYS A 169 25.18 14.31 5.54
CA LYS A 169 26.19 15.36 5.78
C LYS A 169 27.44 15.08 4.95
N PHE A 170 27.31 15.05 3.61
CA PHE A 170 28.41 14.59 2.74
C PHE A 170 29.72 15.35 2.96
N GLU A 171 29.67 16.66 3.26
CA GLU A 171 30.86 17.48 3.54
C GLU A 171 31.64 17.03 4.79
N HIS A 172 31.00 16.35 5.75
CA HIS A 172 31.59 15.94 7.03
C HIS A 172 31.67 14.43 7.20
N ASP A 173 31.30 13.69 6.17
CA ASP A 173 31.05 12.25 6.23
C ASP A 173 32.27 11.38 5.92
N GLY A 174 33.35 12.03 5.45
CA GLY A 174 34.54 11.35 4.96
C GLY A 174 34.27 10.55 3.68
N PRO A 175 35.27 9.81 3.18
CA PRO A 175 35.17 9.08 1.90
C PRO A 175 34.15 7.93 1.92
N GLU A 176 33.68 7.51 3.09
CA GLU A 176 32.77 6.37 3.25
C GLU A 176 31.29 6.78 3.34
N PHE A 177 30.99 8.08 3.32
CA PHE A 177 29.62 8.60 3.42
C PHE A 177 28.86 8.02 4.63
N ALA A 178 29.44 8.13 5.82
CA ALA A 178 28.95 7.46 7.03
C ALA A 178 27.47 7.76 7.36
N SER A 179 27.00 9.00 7.12
CA SER A 179 25.60 9.38 7.33
C SER A 179 24.64 8.65 6.39
N LEU A 180 25.07 8.19 5.21
CA LEU A 180 24.25 7.36 4.33
C LEU A 180 24.02 5.95 4.91
N GLN A 181 25.01 5.42 5.63
CA GLN A 181 24.95 4.07 6.17
C GLN A 181 24.06 4.00 7.42
N SER A 182 24.16 5.01 8.28
CA SER A 182 23.44 5.09 9.57
C SER A 182 22.83 6.48 9.82
N PRO A 183 21.84 6.89 9.02
CA PRO A 183 21.25 8.21 9.17
C PRO A 183 20.36 8.28 10.42
N VAL A 184 20.38 9.44 11.09
CA VAL A 184 19.71 9.65 12.37
C VAL A 184 18.76 10.85 12.39
N ASP A 185 18.84 11.73 11.39
CA ASP A 185 17.99 12.93 11.31
C ASP A 185 16.94 12.77 10.21
N LEU A 186 15.87 12.05 10.57
CA LEU A 186 14.67 11.90 9.75
C LEU A 186 14.08 13.27 9.41
N ARG A 187 13.83 13.52 8.13
CA ARG A 187 13.28 14.77 7.60
C ARG A 187 11.86 14.64 7.11
N ARG A 188 11.55 13.55 6.40
CA ARG A 188 10.24 13.35 5.80
C ARG A 188 9.87 11.89 5.75
N ILE A 189 8.60 11.59 5.97
CA ILE A 189 7.97 10.33 5.60
C ILE A 189 6.84 10.67 4.65
N GLU A 190 6.89 10.17 3.43
CA GLU A 190 5.82 10.26 2.44
C GLU A 190 5.24 8.88 2.20
N VAL A 191 3.93 8.75 2.34
CA VAL A 191 3.18 7.52 2.10
C VAL A 191 2.20 7.80 0.96
N ARG A 192 2.23 6.99 -0.10
CA ARG A 192 1.41 7.23 -1.30
C ARG A 192 0.72 5.95 -1.77
N ARG A 193 -0.55 6.08 -2.17
CA ARG A 193 -1.23 5.03 -2.96
C ARG A 193 -0.79 5.09 -4.42
N SER A 194 -0.39 3.94 -4.94
CA SER A 194 -0.26 3.71 -6.38
C SER A 194 -1.43 2.85 -6.83
N TYR A 195 -2.46 3.48 -7.42
CA TYR A 195 -3.62 2.75 -7.94
C TYR A 195 -3.22 1.93 -9.16
N LEU A 196 -3.64 0.67 -9.16
CA LEU A 196 -3.37 -0.23 -10.26
C LEU A 196 -4.22 0.13 -11.46
N THR A 197 -3.62 0.06 -12.63
CA THR A 197 -4.34 0.18 -13.89
C THR A 197 -5.31 -1.00 -14.06
N LEU A 198 -6.34 -0.82 -14.91
CA LEU A 198 -7.27 -1.92 -15.25
C LEU A 198 -6.53 -3.14 -15.81
N GLN A 199 -5.46 -2.92 -16.56
CA GLN A 199 -4.63 -3.99 -17.12
C GLN A 199 -3.89 -4.77 -16.02
N GLU A 200 -3.27 -4.08 -15.07
CA GLU A 200 -2.58 -4.73 -13.94
C GLU A 200 -3.55 -5.51 -13.05
N LEU A 201 -4.74 -4.94 -12.80
CA LEU A 201 -5.79 -5.63 -12.05
C LEU A 201 -6.24 -6.92 -12.75
N GLU A 202 -6.43 -6.86 -14.08
CA GLU A 202 -6.81 -8.04 -14.86
C GLU A 202 -5.67 -9.05 -14.95
N GLN A 203 -4.41 -8.63 -15.14
CA GLN A 203 -3.25 -9.53 -15.10
C GLN A 203 -3.16 -10.27 -13.76
N ARG A 204 -3.31 -9.53 -12.65
CA ARG A 204 -3.32 -10.12 -11.30
C ARG A 204 -4.47 -11.10 -11.13
N ARG A 205 -5.67 -10.77 -11.62
CA ARG A 205 -6.84 -11.66 -11.61
C ARG A 205 -6.57 -12.93 -12.43
N LEU A 206 -6.00 -12.81 -13.62
CA LEU A 206 -5.68 -13.93 -14.49
C LEU A 206 -4.61 -14.84 -13.88
N ALA A 207 -3.55 -14.29 -13.30
CA ALA A 207 -2.53 -15.10 -12.65
C ALA A 207 -3.04 -15.82 -11.40
N LYS A 208 -3.92 -15.18 -10.61
CA LYS A 208 -4.65 -15.87 -9.55
C LYS A 208 -5.45 -17.04 -10.12
N ARG A 209 -6.19 -16.84 -11.20
CA ARG A 209 -6.93 -17.93 -11.87
C ARG A 209 -6.00 -19.01 -12.41
N GLN A 210 -4.83 -18.68 -12.94
CA GLN A 210 -3.86 -19.70 -13.38
C GLN A 210 -3.31 -20.52 -12.22
N LYS A 211 -2.99 -19.87 -11.09
CA LYS A 211 -2.46 -20.55 -9.90
C LYS A 211 -3.52 -21.41 -9.21
N TYR A 212 -4.73 -20.86 -9.05
CA TYR A 212 -5.77 -21.45 -8.21
C TYR A 212 -6.84 -22.23 -8.99
N GLY A 213 -6.93 -22.07 -10.31
CA GLY A 213 -7.92 -22.70 -11.18
C GLY A 213 -8.68 -21.70 -12.05
N MET A 214 -8.92 -22.05 -13.31
CA MET A 214 -9.62 -21.19 -14.30
C MET A 214 -11.15 -21.38 -14.26
N MET A 215 -11.71 -21.83 -13.14
CA MET A 215 -13.13 -22.13 -13.02
C MET A 215 -14.00 -20.87 -13.04
N ASN A 216 -15.20 -21.01 -13.58
CA ASN A 216 -16.22 -19.98 -13.53
C ASN A 216 -16.89 -19.97 -12.15
N LEU A 217 -16.46 -19.11 -11.22
CA LEU A 217 -16.97 -19.12 -9.83
C LEU A 217 -18.27 -18.31 -9.68
N CYS A 218 -19.21 -18.79 -8.87
CA CYS A 218 -20.45 -18.05 -8.56
C CYS A 218 -20.20 -16.74 -7.83
N THR A 219 -19.19 -16.71 -6.97
CA THR A 219 -19.01 -15.66 -5.96
C THR A 219 -17.84 -14.73 -6.24
N GLY A 220 -17.08 -14.96 -7.30
CA GLY A 220 -15.84 -14.21 -7.59
C GLY A 220 -14.75 -14.35 -6.51
N MET A 221 -14.94 -15.24 -5.53
CA MET A 221 -13.99 -15.50 -4.44
C MET A 221 -12.73 -16.21 -4.94
N LEU A 222 -11.67 -16.21 -4.13
CA LEU A 222 -10.47 -16.99 -4.41
C LEU A 222 -10.82 -18.48 -4.45
N CYS A 223 -10.33 -19.19 -5.47
CA CYS A 223 -10.51 -20.62 -5.61
C CYS A 223 -9.57 -21.36 -4.63
N PRO A 224 -10.08 -22.10 -3.63
CA PRO A 224 -9.23 -22.97 -2.85
C PRO A 224 -8.64 -24.08 -3.71
N GLU A 225 -7.37 -24.35 -3.45
CA GLU A 225 -6.45 -25.06 -4.33
C GLU A 225 -6.80 -26.54 -4.53
N THR A 226 -7.71 -27.15 -3.79
CA THR A 226 -8.29 -28.49 -4.04
C THR A 226 -9.43 -28.69 -3.05
N GLY A 227 -10.51 -29.36 -3.43
CA GLY A 227 -11.60 -29.66 -2.49
C GLY A 227 -12.87 -30.12 -3.17
N LEU A 228 -13.95 -30.16 -2.41
CA LEU A 228 -15.29 -30.44 -2.91
C LEU A 228 -15.97 -29.16 -3.39
N TRP A 229 -16.57 -29.23 -4.58
CA TRP A 229 -17.21 -28.11 -5.25
C TRP A 229 -18.60 -28.48 -5.70
N GLU A 230 -19.53 -27.54 -5.65
CA GLU A 230 -20.90 -27.70 -6.19
C GLU A 230 -21.02 -26.92 -7.50
N GLY A 231 -21.41 -27.60 -8.57
CA GLY A 231 -21.72 -26.98 -9.86
C GLY A 231 -23.11 -26.37 -9.85
N TRP A 232 -23.28 -25.25 -10.54
CA TRP A 232 -24.53 -24.50 -10.68
C TRP A 232 -24.77 -24.17 -12.15
N SER A 233 -25.92 -24.56 -12.68
CA SER A 233 -26.40 -24.19 -14.00
C SER A 233 -27.45 -23.08 -13.91
N GLU A 234 -28.02 -22.65 -15.04
CA GLU A 234 -29.19 -21.75 -15.05
C GLU A 234 -30.39 -22.34 -14.29
N ASN A 235 -30.47 -23.67 -14.18
CA ASN A 235 -31.54 -24.38 -13.48
C ASN A 235 -31.23 -24.60 -11.98
N GLY A 236 -30.14 -24.03 -11.47
CA GLY A 236 -29.73 -24.15 -10.07
C GLY A 236 -28.59 -25.15 -9.86
N ALA A 237 -28.43 -25.59 -8.60
CA ALA A 237 -27.40 -26.54 -8.20
C ALA A 237 -27.51 -27.86 -8.98
N THR A 238 -26.36 -28.41 -9.35
CA THR A 238 -26.23 -29.62 -10.17
C THR A 238 -25.58 -30.72 -9.33
N ASP A 239 -24.31 -31.05 -9.61
CA ASP A 239 -23.57 -32.09 -8.91
C ASP A 239 -22.40 -31.54 -8.07
N LYS A 240 -21.89 -32.37 -7.16
CA LYS A 240 -20.69 -32.09 -6.37
C LYS A 240 -19.51 -32.86 -6.89
N SER A 241 -18.41 -32.18 -7.16
CA SER A 241 -17.19 -32.76 -7.73
C SER A 241 -15.97 -32.41 -6.90
N PHE A 242 -15.08 -33.39 -6.72
CA PHE A 242 -13.76 -33.13 -6.16
C PHE A 242 -12.85 -32.58 -7.25
N ILE A 243 -12.41 -31.33 -7.10
CA ILE A 243 -11.62 -30.63 -8.12
C ILE A 243 -10.23 -30.35 -7.57
N ARG A 244 -9.21 -30.66 -8.37
CA ARG A 244 -7.80 -30.37 -8.09
C ARG A 244 -7.40 -29.00 -8.62
N ALA A 245 -6.41 -28.37 -7.96
CA ALA A 245 -5.81 -27.11 -8.40
C ALA A 245 -5.42 -27.15 -9.87
N GLY A 246 -5.65 -26.02 -10.56
CA GLY A 246 -5.25 -25.84 -11.95
C GLY A 246 -6.14 -26.54 -12.99
N ALA A 247 -7.16 -27.29 -12.56
CA ALA A 247 -8.12 -27.87 -13.49
C ALA A 247 -9.00 -26.80 -14.15
N ARG A 248 -9.39 -27.05 -15.41
CA ARG A 248 -10.31 -26.21 -16.18
C ARG A 248 -11.69 -26.85 -16.18
N PHE A 249 -12.67 -26.18 -15.58
CA PHE A 249 -14.05 -26.62 -15.57
C PHE A 249 -14.96 -25.42 -15.84
N ASP A 250 -15.28 -25.20 -17.11
CA ASP A 250 -16.26 -24.21 -17.55
C ASP A 250 -17.68 -24.80 -17.60
N GLU A 251 -17.77 -26.13 -17.52
CA GLU A 251 -19.01 -26.89 -17.62
C GLU A 251 -19.29 -27.64 -16.31
N VAL A 252 -20.57 -27.79 -15.99
CA VAL A 252 -21.10 -28.58 -14.89
C VAL A 252 -21.90 -29.76 -15.47
N SER A 253 -21.84 -30.91 -14.79
CA SER A 253 -22.63 -32.06 -15.19
C SER A 253 -24.06 -31.91 -14.69
N LEU A 254 -25.03 -31.94 -15.59
CA LEU A 254 -26.44 -32.12 -15.25
C LEU A 254 -26.66 -33.61 -14.98
N HIS A 255 -26.40 -34.02 -13.74
CA HIS A 255 -26.63 -35.40 -13.33
C HIS A 255 -28.14 -35.71 -13.34
N THR A 256 -28.62 -36.43 -14.35
CA THR A 256 -29.96 -36.99 -14.39
C THR A 256 -29.88 -38.46 -13.96
N TRP A 257 -30.51 -38.79 -12.82
CA TRP A 257 -30.58 -40.16 -12.28
C TRP A 257 -31.56 -41.06 -13.08
N GLU A 258 -31.55 -40.97 -14.41
CA GLU A 258 -32.40 -41.77 -15.29
C GLU A 258 -31.57 -42.85 -16.01
N PRO A 259 -31.93 -44.14 -15.85
CA PRO A 259 -31.23 -45.24 -16.52
C PRO A 259 -31.24 -45.06 -18.05
N GLY A 260 -30.07 -44.87 -18.64
CA GLY A 260 -29.89 -44.76 -20.10
C GLY A 260 -29.72 -43.33 -20.64
N VAL A 261 -29.79 -42.31 -19.80
CA VAL A 261 -29.49 -40.92 -20.20
C VAL A 261 -27.98 -40.68 -20.07
N ARG A 262 -27.36 -40.13 -21.13
CA ARG A 262 -25.94 -39.73 -21.09
C ARG A 262 -25.81 -38.47 -20.23
N GLU A 263 -24.77 -38.42 -19.39
CA GLU A 263 -24.37 -37.19 -18.71
C GLU A 263 -24.27 -36.04 -19.71
N GLN A 264 -24.98 -34.96 -19.39
CA GLN A 264 -24.94 -33.74 -20.19
C GLN A 264 -24.10 -32.70 -19.46
N TRP A 265 -23.06 -32.22 -20.12
CA TRP A 265 -22.23 -31.12 -19.64
C TRP A 265 -22.75 -29.82 -20.22
N VAL A 266 -22.95 -28.81 -19.37
CA VAL A 266 -23.44 -27.49 -19.75
C VAL A 266 -22.59 -26.41 -19.11
N ASN A 267 -22.52 -25.24 -19.73
CA ASN A 267 -21.87 -24.08 -19.10
C ASN A 267 -22.47 -23.82 -17.72
N GLY A 268 -21.61 -23.71 -16.72
CA GLY A 268 -22.03 -23.54 -15.34
C GLY A 268 -21.05 -22.71 -14.53
N LYS A 269 -21.40 -22.53 -13.26
CA LYS A 269 -20.57 -21.88 -12.26
C LYS A 269 -20.31 -22.81 -11.08
N TRP A 270 -19.28 -22.54 -10.30
CA TRP A 270 -18.87 -23.38 -9.17
C TRP A 270 -18.90 -22.63 -7.84
N ILE A 271 -19.33 -23.33 -6.78
CA ILE A 271 -19.28 -22.91 -5.37
C ILE A 271 -18.39 -23.87 -4.58
N TRP A 272 -17.50 -23.33 -3.78
CA TRP A 272 -16.65 -24.14 -2.90
C TRP A 272 -17.41 -24.60 -1.67
N LEU A 273 -17.28 -25.89 -1.32
CA LEU A 273 -17.95 -26.48 -0.15
C LEU A 273 -16.98 -26.79 1.00
N GLY A 274 -15.69 -26.95 0.73
CA GLY A 274 -14.67 -27.31 1.73
C GLY A 274 -13.54 -28.15 1.13
N PRO A 275 -12.45 -28.36 1.89
CA PRO A 275 -11.39 -29.30 1.54
C PRO A 275 -11.89 -30.76 1.57
#